data_AF-A0AAV6YI52-F1
#
_entry.id   AF-A0AAV6YI52-F1
#
_cell.length_a   1.000
_cell.length_b   1.000
_cell.length_c   1.000
_cell.angle_alpha   90.00
_cell.angle_beta   90.00
_cell.angle_gamma   90.00
#
_symmetry.space_group_name_H-M   'P 1'
#
loop_
_entity.id
_entity.type
_entity.pdbx_description
1 polymer ?
#
loop_
_entity_poly.entity_id
_entity_poly.type
_entity_poly.pdbx_seq_one_letter_code
_entity_poly.pdbx_strand_id
1 'polypeptide(L)'
;MTSSPAVFSSIKIPCSEITNPLVGFPKIKSSGRKKFHFHPLNSISIADNSVSCNSATITNSLTLDHDSVNDEELKKAESKFGSRVRVTVPLKVYHVPKLPELELTGKTGVLKQYVGVHKGKRISANLPYKVEFVVDEVLGRDGKPVKFTAHLKDDEFEFLD
;
A
#
# COMPACT_ATOMS: atom_id res chain seq x y z
N MET A 1 42.16 -32.60 -39.43
CA MET A 1 42.73 -31.26 -39.62
C MET A 1 42.07 -30.63 -40.84
N THR A 2 41.09 -29.77 -40.66
CA THR A 2 40.55 -28.88 -41.72
C THR A 2 40.04 -27.62 -41.02
N SER A 3 40.76 -26.52 -41.20
CA SER A 3 40.49 -25.19 -40.66
C SER A 3 39.48 -24.45 -41.54
N SER A 4 38.51 -23.78 -40.94
CA SER A 4 37.64 -22.82 -41.62
C SER A 4 37.42 -21.62 -40.71
N PRO A 5 37.80 -20.39 -41.11
CA PRO A 5 37.57 -19.19 -40.30
C PRO A 5 36.21 -18.59 -40.66
N ALA A 6 35.32 -18.46 -39.67
CA ALA A 6 34.10 -17.66 -39.79
C ALA A 6 34.42 -16.19 -39.44
N VAL A 7 34.18 -15.31 -40.41
CA VAL A 7 34.35 -13.87 -40.33
C VAL A 7 33.23 -13.28 -39.46
N PHE A 8 33.57 -12.76 -38.28
CA PHE A 8 32.63 -11.95 -37.49
C PHE A 8 32.62 -10.51 -38.05
N SER A 9 31.58 -10.17 -38.80
CA SER A 9 31.30 -8.79 -39.19
C SER A 9 30.72 -8.02 -37.99
N SER A 10 31.53 -7.14 -37.41
CA SER A 10 31.11 -6.19 -36.38
C SER A 10 30.13 -5.16 -36.96
N ILE A 11 28.83 -5.34 -36.76
CA ILE A 11 27.84 -4.32 -37.07
C ILE A 11 27.83 -3.30 -35.93
N LYS A 12 28.48 -2.15 -36.16
CA LYS A 12 28.36 -0.94 -35.34
C LYS A 12 27.00 -0.29 -35.64
N ILE A 13 26.08 -0.33 -34.68
CA ILE A 13 24.86 0.49 -34.71
C ILE A 13 25.13 1.74 -33.85
N PRO A 14 24.97 2.96 -34.40
CA PRO A 14 25.20 4.20 -33.67
C PRO A 14 24.11 4.45 -32.62
N CYS A 15 24.54 4.80 -31.41
CA CYS A 15 23.67 5.34 -30.37
C CYS A 15 23.03 6.64 -30.87
N SER A 16 21.73 6.63 -31.09
CA SER A 16 20.96 7.85 -31.32
C SER A 16 20.83 8.61 -30.00
N GLU A 17 21.54 9.73 -29.93
CA GLU A 17 21.38 10.81 -28.96
C GLU A 17 19.92 11.30 -28.95
N ILE A 18 19.20 11.07 -27.85
CA ILE A 18 17.94 11.76 -27.58
C ILE A 18 18.31 13.04 -26.82
N THR A 19 18.34 14.14 -27.55
CA THR A 19 18.51 15.49 -27.02
C THR A 19 17.23 15.89 -26.27
N ASN A 20 17.24 15.78 -24.94
CA ASN A 20 16.19 16.40 -24.12
C ASN A 20 16.46 17.91 -24.02
N PRO A 21 15.48 18.79 -24.33
CA PRO A 21 15.64 20.21 -24.03
C PRO A 21 15.67 20.39 -22.51
N LEU A 22 16.77 20.99 -22.08
CA LEU A 22 17.13 21.36 -20.73
C LEU A 22 16.06 22.29 -20.11
N VAL A 23 15.07 21.73 -19.40
CA VAL A 23 14.27 22.50 -18.45
C VAL A 23 15.09 22.59 -17.16
N GLY A 24 15.62 23.78 -16.89
CA GLY A 24 16.52 24.04 -15.77
C GLY A 24 15.87 23.75 -14.41
N PHE A 25 16.43 22.81 -13.67
CA PHE A 25 16.18 22.70 -12.24
C PHE A 25 16.84 23.89 -11.51
N PRO A 26 16.14 24.61 -10.63
CA PRO A 26 16.78 25.63 -9.81
C PRO A 26 17.78 24.96 -8.86
N LYS A 27 19.05 25.36 -8.96
CA LYS A 27 20.11 25.03 -7.99
C LYS A 27 19.68 25.51 -6.60
N ILE A 28 19.21 24.60 -5.75
CA ILE A 28 19.14 24.86 -4.31
C ILE A 28 20.59 24.84 -3.80
N LYS A 29 21.12 26.01 -3.47
CA LYS A 29 22.40 26.14 -2.78
C LYS A 29 22.26 25.48 -1.40
N SER A 30 23.04 24.44 -1.14
CA SER A 30 23.20 23.88 0.20
C SER A 30 24.02 24.86 1.07
N SER A 31 23.35 25.84 1.66
CA SER A 31 23.95 26.68 2.69
C SER A 31 23.99 25.94 4.03
N GLY A 32 25.19 25.57 4.47
CA GLY A 32 25.62 25.45 5.87
C GLY A 32 24.74 24.65 6.85
N ARG A 33 25.26 23.53 7.36
CA ARG A 33 24.79 22.87 8.59
C ARG A 33 24.66 23.89 9.73
N LYS A 34 23.44 24.27 10.11
CA LYS A 34 23.20 24.85 11.44
C LYS A 34 23.16 23.71 12.45
N LYS A 35 24.21 23.65 13.26
CA LYS A 35 24.36 22.71 14.38
C LYS A 35 23.38 23.16 15.47
N PHE A 36 22.24 22.49 15.59
CA PHE A 36 21.35 22.71 16.73
C PHE A 36 22.06 22.20 17.99
N HIS A 37 22.40 23.12 18.90
CA HIS A 37 22.84 22.79 20.25
C HIS A 37 21.60 22.39 21.06
N PHE A 38 21.55 21.12 21.46
CA PHE A 38 20.64 20.69 22.51
C PHE A 38 21.25 21.10 23.86
N HIS A 39 20.60 22.02 24.56
CA HIS A 39 20.89 22.31 25.95
C HIS A 39 20.04 21.38 26.83
N PRO A 40 20.63 20.68 27.82
CA PRO A 40 19.87 19.89 28.78
C PRO A 40 19.29 20.83 29.85
N LEU A 41 17.97 20.84 30.04
CA LEU A 41 17.36 21.55 31.16
C LEU A 41 17.25 20.61 32.36
N ASN A 42 18.18 20.79 33.29
CA ASN A 42 18.10 20.29 34.66
C ASN A 42 17.15 21.16 35.49
N SER A 43 16.37 20.47 36.33
CA SER A 43 15.74 20.87 37.60
C SER A 43 15.37 22.35 37.80
N ILE A 44 14.07 22.63 37.85
CA ILE A 44 13.54 23.92 38.32
C ILE A 44 13.22 23.80 39.81
N SER A 45 13.90 24.61 40.62
CA SER A 45 13.61 24.87 42.02
C SER A 45 12.41 25.80 42.17
N ILE A 46 11.59 25.51 43.19
CA ILE A 46 10.42 26.29 43.61
C ILE A 46 10.87 27.65 44.16
N ALA A 47 10.30 28.73 43.62
CA ALA A 47 10.29 30.03 44.28
C ALA A 47 8.98 30.75 43.90
N ASP A 48 8.15 30.98 44.92
CA ASP A 48 6.92 31.75 44.83
C ASP A 48 7.24 33.21 44.53
N ASN A 49 6.62 33.77 43.49
CA ASN A 49 6.44 35.21 43.44
C ASN A 49 5.20 35.63 42.65
N SER A 50 4.57 36.65 43.17
CA SER A 50 3.17 36.99 43.00
C SER A 50 2.85 37.81 41.75
N VAL A 51 1.61 37.63 41.30
CA VAL A 51 0.72 38.60 40.64
C VAL A 51 0.80 38.74 39.11
N SER A 52 -0.35 38.34 38.55
CA SER A 52 -1.07 38.93 37.42
C SER A 52 -0.67 38.53 36.00
N CYS A 53 -1.74 38.20 35.28
CA CYS A 53 -1.95 38.01 33.85
C CYS A 53 -1.45 36.72 33.17
N ASN A 54 -2.37 36.17 32.37
CA ASN A 54 -2.19 35.28 31.21
C ASN A 54 -2.21 33.77 31.46
N SER A 55 -3.26 33.11 30.95
CA SER A 55 -3.16 32.21 29.79
C SER A 55 -4.38 31.31 29.74
N ALA A 56 -5.10 31.31 28.62
CA ALA A 56 -6.11 30.30 28.36
C ALA A 56 -5.44 28.92 28.45
N THR A 57 -5.75 28.19 29.51
CA THR A 57 -5.33 26.80 29.67
C THR A 57 -6.06 26.03 28.59
N ILE A 58 -5.41 25.83 27.44
CA ILE A 58 -5.75 24.73 26.54
C ILE A 58 -5.38 23.49 27.33
N THR A 59 -6.31 23.02 28.16
CA THR A 59 -6.30 21.64 28.63
C THR A 59 -6.46 20.82 27.36
N ASN A 60 -5.33 20.44 26.75
CA ASN A 60 -5.31 19.36 25.79
C ASN A 60 -5.49 18.08 26.63
N SER A 61 -6.69 17.92 27.17
CA SER A 61 -7.19 16.64 27.62
C SER A 61 -7.24 15.79 26.36
N LEU A 62 -6.12 15.12 26.09
CA LEU A 62 -6.13 13.93 25.26
C LEU A 62 -6.94 12.93 26.05
N THR A 63 -8.27 13.02 25.95
CA THR A 63 -9.11 11.85 26.11
C THR A 63 -8.59 10.90 25.06
N LEU A 64 -7.79 9.94 25.52
CA LEU A 64 -7.52 8.75 24.75
C LEU A 64 -8.85 8.02 24.78
N ASP A 65 -9.79 8.50 23.97
CA ASP A 65 -11.04 7.83 23.67
C ASP A 65 -10.59 6.51 23.10
N HIS A 66 -10.58 5.52 23.98
CA HIS A 66 -10.44 4.14 23.61
C HIS A 66 -11.74 3.87 22.86
N ASP A 67 -11.75 4.19 21.56
CA ASP A 67 -12.69 3.66 20.59
C ASP A 67 -12.56 2.15 20.73
N SER A 68 -13.32 1.62 21.68
CA SER A 68 -13.63 0.22 21.85
C SER A 68 -14.31 -0.17 20.56
N VAL A 69 -13.49 -0.51 19.57
CA VAL A 69 -13.91 -0.98 18.26
C VAL A 69 -15.03 -1.98 18.52
N ASN A 70 -16.16 -1.76 17.88
CA ASN A 70 -17.24 -2.72 17.82
C ASN A 70 -16.67 -4.03 17.25
N ASP A 71 -16.21 -4.88 18.17
CA ASP A 71 -15.35 -6.03 17.94
C ASP A 71 -16.10 -7.12 17.15
N GLU A 72 -17.43 -7.02 17.10
CA GLU A 72 -18.31 -7.99 16.46
C GLU A 72 -18.13 -8.04 14.94
N GLU A 73 -17.90 -6.89 14.28
CA GLU A 73 -17.71 -6.87 12.83
C GLU A 73 -16.36 -7.47 12.44
N LEU A 74 -15.30 -7.13 13.18
CA LEU A 74 -13.98 -7.72 13.02
C LEU A 74 -14.04 -9.22 13.31
N LYS A 75 -14.60 -9.64 14.44
CA LYS A 75 -14.71 -11.07 14.80
C LYS A 75 -15.51 -11.85 13.76
N LYS A 76 -16.58 -11.27 13.24
CA LYS A 76 -17.39 -11.88 12.16
C LYS A 76 -16.63 -11.96 10.84
N ALA A 77 -15.78 -10.99 10.53
CA ALA A 77 -14.96 -11.03 9.32
C ALA A 77 -13.80 -12.03 9.46
N GLU A 78 -13.15 -12.06 10.63
CA GLU A 78 -12.06 -12.97 10.95
C GLU A 78 -12.50 -14.43 11.01
N SER A 79 -13.71 -14.71 11.52
CA SER A 79 -14.27 -16.07 11.55
C SER A 79 -14.51 -16.65 10.16
N LYS A 80 -14.57 -15.80 9.13
CA LYS A 80 -14.77 -16.19 7.72
C LYS A 80 -13.46 -16.25 6.93
N PHE A 81 -12.32 -16.02 7.55
CA PHE A 81 -11.03 -16.17 6.86
C PHE A 81 -10.83 -17.61 6.41
N GLY A 82 -10.36 -17.76 5.16
CA GLY A 82 -10.23 -19.06 4.51
C GLY A 82 -11.50 -19.55 3.82
N SER A 83 -12.66 -18.93 4.04
CA SER A 83 -13.88 -19.29 3.32
C SER A 83 -13.75 -19.00 1.82
N ARG A 84 -14.39 -19.84 1.02
CA ARG A 84 -14.50 -19.64 -0.43
C ARG A 84 -15.56 -18.59 -0.70
N VAL A 85 -15.26 -17.69 -1.64
CA VAL A 85 -16.18 -16.62 -2.05
C VAL A 85 -16.34 -16.64 -3.55
N ARG A 86 -17.53 -16.28 -4.03
CA ARG A 86 -17.83 -16.11 -5.45
C ARG A 86 -18.26 -14.68 -5.70
N VAL A 87 -17.63 -14.03 -6.67
CA VAL A 87 -18.00 -12.67 -7.07
C VAL A 87 -19.30 -12.72 -7.86
N THR A 88 -20.28 -11.91 -7.47
CA THR A 88 -21.61 -11.87 -8.08
C THR A 88 -21.79 -10.67 -9.01
N VAL A 89 -21.15 -9.55 -8.69
CA VAL A 89 -21.25 -8.29 -9.44
C VAL A 89 -20.20 -8.25 -10.57
N PRO A 90 -20.52 -7.67 -11.74
CA PRO A 90 -19.54 -7.46 -12.79
C PRO A 90 -18.43 -6.51 -12.36
N LEU A 91 -17.22 -7.05 -12.18
CA LEU A 91 -16.05 -6.31 -11.70
C LEU A 91 -14.83 -6.61 -12.55
N LYS A 92 -14.08 -5.56 -12.88
CA LYS A 92 -12.84 -5.64 -13.66
C LYS A 92 -11.67 -5.14 -12.84
N VAL A 93 -10.55 -5.85 -12.92
CA VAL A 93 -9.31 -5.49 -12.24
C VAL A 93 -8.15 -5.36 -13.22
N TYR A 94 -7.25 -4.41 -12.93
CA TYR A 94 -6.17 -4.00 -13.84
C TYR A 94 -4.76 -4.17 -13.24
N HIS A 95 -4.67 -4.68 -12.01
CA HIS A 95 -3.40 -4.87 -11.30
C HIS A 95 -2.89 -6.32 -11.38
N VAL A 96 -3.47 -7.14 -12.25
CA VAL A 96 -3.06 -8.53 -12.41
C VAL A 96 -1.76 -8.60 -13.21
N PRO A 97 -0.72 -9.30 -12.72
CA PRO A 97 0.56 -9.31 -13.43
C PRO A 97 0.47 -9.94 -14.82
N LYS A 98 0.82 -9.16 -15.85
CA LYS A 98 0.78 -9.52 -17.29
C LYS A 98 -0.63 -9.69 -17.89
N LEU A 99 -1.68 -9.36 -17.13
CA LEU A 99 -3.04 -9.29 -17.64
C LEU A 99 -3.55 -7.87 -17.46
N PRO A 100 -3.69 -7.09 -18.53
CA PRO A 100 -4.09 -5.70 -18.42
C PRO A 100 -5.50 -5.59 -17.86
N GLU A 101 -6.41 -6.48 -18.25
CA GLU A 101 -7.79 -6.48 -17.81
C GLU A 101 -8.23 -7.91 -17.51
N LEU A 102 -8.85 -8.09 -16.34
CA LEU A 102 -9.45 -9.36 -15.96
C LEU A 102 -10.83 -9.11 -15.35
N GLU A 103 -11.82 -9.83 -15.88
CA GLU A 103 -13.17 -9.86 -15.33
C GLU A 103 -13.27 -10.91 -14.20
N LEU A 104 -13.77 -10.47 -13.05
CA LEU A 104 -13.91 -11.28 -11.84
C LEU A 104 -15.31 -11.91 -11.69
N THR A 105 -16.28 -11.51 -12.52
CA THR A 105 -17.66 -11.99 -12.47
C THR A 105 -17.72 -13.52 -12.43
N GLY A 106 -18.36 -14.09 -11.41
CA GLY A 106 -18.51 -15.54 -11.24
C GLY A 106 -17.23 -16.29 -10.84
N LYS A 107 -16.08 -15.62 -10.71
CA LYS A 107 -14.83 -16.26 -10.27
C LYS A 107 -14.89 -16.55 -8.77
N THR A 108 -14.30 -17.69 -8.40
CA THR A 108 -14.16 -18.08 -7.00
C THR A 108 -12.78 -17.74 -6.47
N GLY A 109 -12.73 -17.19 -5.26
CA GLY A 109 -11.50 -16.89 -4.54
C GLY A 109 -11.57 -17.35 -3.09
N VAL A 110 -10.50 -17.10 -2.35
CA VAL A 110 -10.41 -17.40 -0.91
C VAL A 110 -10.24 -16.10 -0.15
N LEU A 111 -11.08 -15.85 0.86
CA LEU A 111 -10.95 -14.68 1.70
C LEU A 111 -9.69 -14.79 2.56
N LYS A 112 -8.74 -13.86 2.39
CA LYS A 112 -7.44 -13.89 3.10
C LYS A 112 -7.37 -12.97 4.29
N GLN A 113 -7.94 -11.77 4.19
CA GLN A 113 -7.75 -10.74 5.22
C GLN A 113 -8.90 -9.73 5.21
N TYR A 114 -9.22 -9.19 6.38
CA TYR A 114 -10.04 -8.01 6.58
C TYR A 114 -9.14 -6.81 6.89
N VAL A 115 -9.19 -5.79 6.04
CA VAL A 115 -8.36 -4.59 6.10
C VAL A 115 -9.17 -3.41 6.65
N GLY A 116 -10.29 -3.65 7.35
CA GLY A 116 -11.06 -2.59 8.03
C GLY A 116 -10.46 -2.17 9.38
N VAL A 117 -9.49 -2.94 9.90
CA VAL A 117 -8.82 -2.66 11.17
C VAL A 117 -7.31 -2.84 11.01
N HIS A 118 -6.53 -1.88 11.53
CA HIS A 118 -5.08 -1.93 11.54
C HIS A 118 -4.56 -1.66 12.95
N LYS A 119 -3.83 -2.63 13.53
CA LYS A 119 -3.25 -2.55 14.89
C LYS A 119 -4.28 -2.13 15.94
N GLY A 120 -5.48 -2.73 15.89
CA GLY A 120 -6.59 -2.43 16.80
C GLY A 120 -7.33 -1.11 16.54
N LYS A 121 -6.94 -0.33 15.52
CA LYS A 121 -7.65 0.90 15.14
C LYS A 121 -8.49 0.67 13.90
N ARG A 122 -9.74 1.14 13.92
CA ARG A 122 -10.62 1.13 12.74
C ARG A 122 -10.05 2.06 11.67
N ILE A 123 -10.01 1.59 10.43
CA ILE A 123 -9.63 2.38 9.27
C ILE A 123 -10.80 2.49 8.29
N SER A 124 -10.83 3.56 7.51
CA SER A 124 -11.92 3.89 6.58
C SER A 124 -11.77 3.21 5.21
N ALA A 125 -11.41 1.92 5.20
CA ALA A 125 -11.28 1.15 3.96
C ALA A 125 -12.67 0.89 3.35
N ASN A 126 -12.91 1.44 2.16
CA ASN A 126 -14.18 1.24 1.43
C ASN A 126 -14.35 -0.19 0.89
N LEU A 127 -13.23 -0.91 0.68
CA LEU A 127 -13.17 -2.28 0.17
C LEU A 127 -12.35 -3.12 1.18
N PRO A 128 -12.95 -3.53 2.30
CA PRO A 128 -12.17 -4.06 3.41
C PRO A 128 -11.82 -5.55 3.25
N TYR A 129 -12.47 -6.30 2.37
CA TYR A 129 -12.22 -7.74 2.21
C TYR A 129 -11.16 -7.99 1.15
N LYS A 130 -10.01 -8.53 1.55
CA LYS A 130 -8.94 -8.95 0.64
C LYS A 130 -9.10 -10.42 0.27
N VAL A 131 -9.43 -10.67 -0.99
CA VAL A 131 -9.67 -12.00 -1.55
C VAL A 131 -8.52 -12.40 -2.47
N GLU A 132 -8.04 -13.62 -2.33
CA GLU A 132 -7.03 -14.22 -3.21
C GLU A 132 -7.71 -15.02 -4.33
N PHE A 133 -7.30 -14.77 -5.56
CA PHE A 133 -7.74 -15.48 -6.74
C PHE A 133 -6.56 -16.19 -7.39
N VAL A 134 -6.84 -17.36 -7.96
CA VAL A 134 -5.91 -18.14 -8.77
C VAL A 134 -6.56 -18.33 -10.14
N VAL A 135 -5.87 -17.91 -11.19
CA VAL A 135 -6.32 -18.04 -12.58
C VAL A 135 -5.30 -18.90 -13.32
N ASP A 136 -5.72 -20.08 -13.74
CA ASP A 136 -4.87 -21.07 -14.41
C ASP A 136 -4.65 -20.71 -15.89
N GLU A 137 -5.64 -20.10 -16.52
CA GLU A 137 -5.66 -19.81 -17.95
C GLU A 137 -5.38 -18.33 -18.22
N VAL A 138 -4.11 -18.02 -18.50
CA VAL A 138 -3.68 -16.68 -18.92
C VAL A 138 -2.92 -16.78 -20.22
N LEU A 139 -3.56 -16.30 -21.30
CA LEU A 139 -2.95 -16.21 -22.63
C LEU A 139 -1.69 -15.34 -22.55
N GLY A 140 -0.54 -15.88 -22.98
CA GLY A 140 0.76 -15.19 -22.92
C GLY A 140 1.61 -15.52 -21.68
N ARG A 141 1.20 -16.47 -20.83
CA ARG A 141 2.08 -17.16 -19.89
C ARG A 141 2.34 -18.59 -20.34
N ASP A 142 3.47 -19.14 -19.93
CA ASP A 142 3.93 -20.52 -20.18
C ASP A 142 3.07 -21.58 -19.43
N GLY A 143 1.74 -21.40 -19.38
CA GLY A 143 0.81 -22.28 -18.67
C GLY A 143 0.89 -22.20 -17.14
N LYS A 144 1.55 -21.18 -16.57
CA LYS A 144 1.66 -21.04 -15.11
C LYS A 144 0.49 -20.26 -14.51
N PRO A 145 -0.13 -20.78 -13.43
CA PRO A 145 -1.23 -20.11 -12.76
C PRO A 145 -0.81 -18.75 -12.20
N VAL A 146 -1.72 -17.80 -12.25
CA VAL A 146 -1.54 -16.44 -11.77
C VAL A 146 -2.31 -16.26 -10.48
N LYS A 147 -1.55 -16.01 -9.42
CA LYS A 147 -2.10 -15.67 -8.11
C LYS A 147 -2.07 -14.16 -7.93
N PHE A 148 -3.20 -13.58 -7.58
CA PHE A 148 -3.32 -12.17 -7.27
C PHE A 148 -4.40 -11.96 -6.19
N THR A 149 -4.45 -10.77 -5.62
CA THR A 149 -5.44 -10.42 -4.61
C THR A 149 -6.22 -9.19 -5.04
N ALA A 150 -7.52 -9.16 -4.79
CA ALA A 150 -8.36 -7.98 -4.99
C ALA A 150 -9.06 -7.60 -3.66
N HIS A 151 -9.36 -6.32 -3.51
CA HIS A 151 -10.16 -5.83 -2.39
C HIS A 151 -11.60 -5.68 -2.86
N LEU A 152 -12.53 -6.28 -2.12
CA LEU A 152 -13.96 -6.31 -2.42
C LEU A 152 -14.76 -5.77 -1.22
N LYS A 153 -15.99 -5.35 -1.51
CA LYS A 153 -17.05 -5.09 -0.52
C LYS A 153 -17.81 -6.37 -0.22
N ASP A 154 -18.49 -6.38 0.91
CA ASP A 154 -19.44 -7.40 1.32
C ASP A 154 -20.57 -7.65 0.31
N ASP A 155 -21.06 -6.60 -0.36
CA ASP A 155 -22.15 -6.71 -1.34
C ASP A 155 -21.71 -7.26 -2.72
N GLU A 156 -20.40 -7.37 -2.96
CA GLU A 156 -19.85 -7.74 -4.28
C GLU A 156 -19.65 -9.25 -4.46
N PHE A 157 -19.78 -10.02 -3.37
CA PHE A 157 -19.55 -11.46 -3.37
C PHE A 157 -20.48 -12.21 -2.41
N GLU A 158 -20.57 -13.52 -2.64
CA GLU A 158 -21.28 -14.46 -1.77
C GLU A 158 -20.31 -15.51 -1.22
N PHE A 159 -20.56 -15.97 0.00
CA PHE A 159 -19.82 -17.11 0.57
C PHE A 159 -20.34 -18.40 -0.05
N LEU A 160 -19.42 -19.27 -0.44
CA LEU A 160 -19.69 -20.65 -0.83
C LEU A 160 -19.34 -21.53 0.38
N ASP A 161 -20.37 -22.02 1.07
CA ASP A 161 -20.23 -23.03 2.14
C ASP A 161 -19.76 -24.38 1.58
#